data_AF-A0A969UTR6-F1
#
_entry.id   AF-A0A969UTR6-F1
#
_cell.length_a   1.000
_cell.length_b   1.000
_cell.length_c   1.000
_cell.angle_alpha   90.00
_cell.angle_beta   90.00
_cell.angle_gamma   90.00
#
_symmetry.space_group_name_H-M   'P 1'
#
loop_
_entity.id
_entity.type
_entity.pdbx_description
1 polymer ?
#
loop_
_entity_poly.entity_id
_entity_poly.type
_entity_poly.pdbx_seq_one_letter_code
_entity_poly.pdbx_strand_id
1 'polypeptide(L)'
;MMQQLRTDLEPTDREAIATYLQAEFPFLEDPQELSPHVGGRRAGLSRLGAFQLEKYGKQRNFLDGEVSRLSPYISRGCLPLEELRQWALNQSPSKSTEVFISELAWRGFFTWYMQ
;
A
#
# COMPACT_ATOMS: atom_id res chain seq x y z
N MET A 1 -18.70 28.05 1.27
CA MET A 1 -17.41 28.23 1.97
C MET A 1 -16.83 26.83 2.15
N MET A 2 -15.73 26.48 1.48
CA MET A 2 -15.10 25.16 1.69
C MET A 2 -14.46 25.17 3.08
N GLN A 3 -14.98 24.37 4.01
CA GLN A 3 -14.30 24.14 5.28
C GLN A 3 -12.94 23.48 4.98
N GLN A 4 -11.89 24.04 5.55
CA GLN A 4 -10.55 23.48 5.45
C GLN A 4 -10.49 22.23 6.33
N LEU A 5 -10.24 21.07 5.72
CA LEU A 5 -10.14 19.81 6.45
C LEU A 5 -8.89 19.80 7.34
N ARG A 6 -9.03 19.21 8.53
CA ARG A 6 -7.92 19.00 9.45
C ARG A 6 -6.86 18.09 8.83
N THR A 7 -5.64 18.61 8.74
CA THR A 7 -4.43 17.88 8.28
C THR A 7 -3.48 17.55 9.44
N ASP A 8 -3.80 18.05 10.64
CA ASP A 8 -3.08 17.85 11.91
C ASP A 8 -3.48 16.58 12.65
N LEU A 9 -4.47 15.84 12.12
CA LEU A 9 -4.82 14.52 12.66
C LEU A 9 -3.68 13.55 12.41
N GLU A 10 -3.11 13.01 13.50
CA GLU A 10 -2.13 11.94 13.41
C GLU A 10 -2.75 10.73 12.68
N PRO A 11 -2.21 10.30 11.52
CA PRO A 11 -2.81 9.26 10.67
C PRO A 11 -2.94 7.88 11.34
N THR A 12 -2.32 7.72 12.51
CA THR A 12 -2.24 6.48 13.27
C THR A 12 -3.48 6.17 14.12
N ASP A 13 -4.35 7.14 14.37
CA ASP A 13 -5.57 6.93 15.18
C ASP A 13 -6.82 6.89 14.28
N ARG A 14 -7.15 5.67 13.86
CA ARG A 14 -8.28 5.40 12.97
C ARG A 14 -9.63 5.72 13.62
N GLU A 15 -9.74 5.55 14.93
CA GLU A 15 -10.97 5.86 15.68
C GLU A 15 -11.15 7.37 15.82
N ALA A 16 -10.07 8.12 16.07
CA ALA A 16 -10.09 9.58 16.06
C ALA A 16 -10.49 10.13 14.68
N ILE A 17 -9.98 9.54 13.60
CA ILE A 17 -10.39 9.91 12.23
C ILE A 17 -11.87 9.59 11.99
N ALA A 18 -12.36 8.41 12.40
CA ALA A 18 -13.78 8.05 12.28
C ALA A 18 -14.68 9.07 12.99
N THR A 19 -14.31 9.42 14.22
CA THR A 19 -15.03 10.39 15.06
C THR A 19 -15.04 11.78 14.42
N TYR A 20 -13.91 12.23 13.89
CA TYR A 20 -13.81 13.51 13.18
C TYR A 20 -14.66 13.53 11.90
N LEU A 21 -14.61 12.46 11.10
CA LEU A 21 -15.39 12.37 9.87
C LEU A 21 -16.90 12.38 10.16
N GLN A 22 -17.34 11.72 11.23
CA GLN A 22 -18.73 11.77 11.69
C GLN A 22 -19.18 13.18 12.07
N ALA A 23 -18.33 13.93 12.79
CA ALA A 23 -18.66 15.28 13.24
C ALA A 23 -18.73 16.28 12.07
N GLU A 24 -17.78 16.20 11.13
CA GLU A 24 -17.70 17.14 10.01
C GLU A 24 -18.62 16.78 8.84
N PHE A 25 -18.96 15.49 8.68
CA PHE A 25 -19.78 15.00 7.58
C PHE A 25 -21.02 14.24 8.09
N PRO A 26 -21.95 14.92 8.78
CA PRO A 26 -23.13 14.28 9.38
C PRO A 26 -24.14 13.76 8.34
N PHE A 27 -23.94 14.07 7.06
CA PHE A 27 -24.79 13.63 5.94
C PHE A 27 -24.30 12.33 5.29
N LEU A 28 -23.18 11.75 5.75
CA LEU A 28 -22.77 10.42 5.30
C LEU A 28 -23.78 9.38 5.81
N GLU A 29 -24.35 8.60 4.89
CA GLU A 29 -25.37 7.60 5.20
C GLU A 29 -24.81 6.45 6.07
N ASP A 30 -23.51 6.16 5.95
CA ASP A 30 -22.80 5.21 6.81
C ASP A 30 -21.43 5.77 7.25
N PRO A 31 -21.40 6.57 8.33
CA PRO A 31 -20.15 7.12 8.86
C PRO A 31 -19.25 6.09 9.55
N GLN A 32 -19.70 4.85 9.73
CA GLN A 32 -18.94 3.78 10.37
C GLN A 32 -18.27 2.83 9.36
N GLU A 33 -18.69 2.83 8.11
CA GLU A 33 -18.09 2.02 7.04
C GLU A 33 -16.78 2.64 6.50
N LEU A 34 -15.77 2.75 7.37
CA LEU A 34 -14.42 3.07 6.93
C LEU A 34 -13.86 1.93 6.06
N SER A 35 -13.23 2.27 4.94
CA SER A 35 -12.59 1.30 4.03
C SER A 35 -11.76 0.26 4.79
N PRO A 36 -11.98 -1.05 4.61
CA PRO A 36 -11.31 -2.11 5.38
C PRO A 36 -9.78 -2.10 5.20
N HIS A 37 -9.28 -1.41 4.18
CA HIS A 37 -7.85 -1.25 3.96
C HIS A 37 -7.25 -0.20 4.91
N VAL A 38 -6.34 -0.65 5.75
CA VAL A 38 -5.56 0.22 6.63
C VAL A 38 -4.39 0.79 5.83
N GLY A 39 -4.30 2.12 5.75
CA GLY A 39 -3.21 2.82 5.08
C GLY A 39 -1.97 3.00 5.96
N GLY A 40 -1.00 3.75 5.44
CA GLY A 40 0.20 4.17 6.17
C GLY A 40 1.36 3.17 6.17
N ARG A 41 2.52 3.64 6.61
CA ARG A 41 3.79 2.89 6.56
C ARG A 41 3.77 1.61 7.40
N ARG A 42 3.19 1.67 8.61
CA ARG A 42 3.10 0.50 9.50
C ARG A 42 2.30 -0.65 8.88
N ALA A 43 1.13 -0.34 8.31
CA ALA A 43 0.32 -1.34 7.61
C ALA A 43 1.03 -1.88 6.36
N GLY A 44 1.74 -1.01 5.62
CA GLY A 44 2.56 -1.41 4.49
C GLY A 44 3.67 -2.39 4.87
N LEU A 45 4.42 -2.10 5.94
CA LEU A 45 5.47 -2.99 6.45
C LEU A 45 4.90 -4.32 6.96
N SER A 46 3.75 -4.30 7.64
CA SER A 46 3.06 -5.53 8.04
C SER A 46 2.65 -6.36 6.82
N ARG A 47 2.15 -5.72 5.75
CA ARG A 47 1.81 -6.41 4.50
C ARG A 47 3.04 -6.98 3.81
N LEU A 48 4.17 -6.26 3.82
CA LEU A 48 5.45 -6.74 3.29
C LEU A 48 5.97 -7.95 4.07
N GLY A 49 5.85 -7.94 5.41
CA GLY A 49 6.23 -9.07 6.25
C GLY A 49 5.42 -10.35 5.98
N ALA A 50 4.16 -10.21 5.58
CA ALA A 50 3.31 -11.34 5.20
C ALA A 50 3.48 -11.79 3.73
N PHE A 51 4.23 -11.03 2.92
CA PHE A 51 4.37 -11.28 1.49
C PHE A 51 5.33 -12.45 1.21
N GLN A 52 4.87 -13.43 0.42
CA GLN A 52 5.65 -14.62 0.07
C GLN A 52 6.18 -14.51 -1.36
N LEU A 53 7.43 -14.06 -1.47
CA LEU A 53 8.10 -13.81 -2.75
C LEU A 53 8.12 -15.02 -3.68
N GLU A 54 8.40 -16.21 -3.14
CA GLU A 54 8.44 -17.44 -3.95
C GLU A 54 7.08 -17.89 -4.48
N LYS A 55 6.00 -17.69 -3.71
CA LYS A 55 4.64 -17.97 -4.20
C LYS A 55 4.26 -16.99 -5.30
N TYR A 56 4.57 -15.71 -5.10
CA TYR A 56 4.35 -14.67 -6.11
C TYR A 56 5.02 -15.01 -7.44
N GLY A 57 6.32 -15.33 -7.43
CA GLY A 57 7.05 -15.65 -8.66
C GLY A 57 6.44 -16.82 -9.44
N LYS A 58 5.92 -17.83 -8.74
CA LYS A 58 5.32 -19.04 -9.34
C LYS A 58 3.87 -18.85 -9.78
N GLN A 59 3.10 -18.01 -9.09
CA GLN A 59 1.65 -17.96 -9.23
C GLN A 59 1.11 -16.60 -9.72
N ARG A 60 1.93 -15.57 -9.91
CA ARG A 60 1.45 -14.21 -10.24
C ARG A 60 0.52 -14.09 -11.45
N ASN A 61 0.57 -15.05 -12.38
CA ASN A 61 -0.23 -15.07 -13.60
C ASN A 61 -1.50 -15.94 -13.46
N PHE A 62 -1.73 -16.53 -12.29
CA PHE A 62 -2.92 -17.34 -12.04
C PHE A 62 -4.04 -16.42 -11.58
N LEU A 63 -5.28 -16.72 -11.96
CA LEU A 63 -6.44 -15.89 -11.63
C LEU A 63 -6.66 -15.78 -10.11
N ASP A 64 -6.30 -16.82 -9.37
CA ASP A 64 -6.36 -16.95 -7.91
C ASP A 64 -4.96 -16.93 -7.26
N GLY A 65 -3.93 -16.52 -8.01
CA GLY A 65 -2.55 -16.53 -7.56
C GLY A 65 -2.21 -15.48 -6.51
N GLU A 66 -1.12 -15.73 -5.79
CA GLU A 66 -0.62 -14.79 -4.79
C GLU A 66 -0.08 -13.50 -5.42
N VAL A 67 -0.56 -12.35 -4.94
CA VAL A 67 -0.08 -11.00 -5.31
C VAL A 67 0.36 -10.22 -4.08
N SER A 68 1.31 -9.29 -4.25
CA SER A 68 1.90 -8.55 -3.13
C SER A 68 0.88 -7.68 -2.38
N ARG A 69 -0.10 -7.10 -3.10
CA ARG A 69 -1.03 -6.06 -2.59
C ARG A 69 -0.30 -4.87 -1.95
N LEU A 70 0.93 -4.59 -2.39
CA LEU A 70 1.72 -3.45 -1.90
C LEU A 70 1.43 -2.14 -2.64
N SER A 71 0.69 -2.19 -3.75
CA SER A 71 0.43 -1.03 -4.62
C SER A 71 -0.14 0.20 -3.90
N PRO A 72 -1.06 0.10 -2.93
CA PRO A 72 -1.60 1.29 -2.25
C PRO A 72 -0.52 2.01 -1.43
N TYR A 73 0.39 1.26 -0.80
CA TYR A 73 1.46 1.81 0.03
C TYR A 73 2.58 2.42 -0.82
N ILE A 74 2.87 1.83 -1.97
CA ILE A 74 3.84 2.40 -2.91
C ILE A 74 3.29 3.70 -3.52
N SER A 75 2.01 3.73 -3.93
CA SER A 75 1.40 4.92 -4.56
C SER A 75 1.35 6.13 -3.63
N ARG A 76 1.34 5.90 -2.31
CA ARG A 76 1.28 6.95 -1.29
C ARG A 76 2.64 7.24 -0.65
N GLY A 77 3.74 6.71 -1.21
CA GLY A 77 5.09 6.94 -0.70
C GLY A 77 5.39 6.28 0.66
N CYS A 78 4.49 5.45 1.18
CA CYS A 78 4.66 4.75 2.45
C CYS A 78 5.75 3.67 2.38
N LEU A 79 5.92 3.05 1.21
CA LEU A 79 6.95 2.05 0.90
C LEU A 79 7.71 2.47 -0.37
N PRO A 80 8.93 3.02 -0.24
CA PRO A 80 9.79 3.36 -1.38
C PRO A 80 10.20 2.13 -2.19
N LEU A 81 10.33 2.29 -3.51
CA LEU A 81 10.73 1.21 -4.42
C LEU A 81 12.11 0.64 -4.09
N GLU A 82 13.06 1.50 -3.69
CA GLU A 82 14.41 1.08 -3.30
C GLU A 82 14.39 0.17 -2.07
N GLU A 83 13.56 0.49 -1.07
CA GLU A 83 13.42 -0.34 0.14
C GLU A 83 12.87 -1.73 -0.22
N LEU A 84 11.88 -1.80 -1.10
CA LEU A 84 11.31 -3.06 -1.57
C LEU A 84 12.30 -3.88 -2.40
N ARG A 85 13.14 -3.22 -3.22
CA ARG A 85 14.20 -3.87 -3.98
C ARG A 85 15.24 -4.50 -3.05
N GLN A 86 15.71 -3.75 -2.05
CA GLN A 86 16.66 -4.24 -1.05
C GLN A 86 16.07 -5.39 -0.23
N TRP A 87 14.83 -5.25 0.22
CA TRP A 87 14.11 -6.33 0.91
C TRP A 87 14.08 -7.61 0.08
N ALA A 88 13.79 -7.53 -1.22
CA ALA A 88 13.75 -8.70 -2.10
C ALA A 88 15.14 -9.35 -2.28
N LEU A 89 16.17 -8.53 -2.45
CA LEU A 89 17.56 -9.00 -2.57
C LEU A 89 18.08 -9.68 -1.31
N ASN A 90 17.62 -9.24 -0.13
CA ASN A 90 18.02 -9.81 1.16
C ASN A 90 17.35 -11.17 1.48
N GLN A 91 16.34 -11.59 0.73
CA GLN A 91 15.66 -12.86 0.94
C GLN A 91 16.50 -14.03 0.40
N SER A 92 16.63 -14.10 -0.92
CA SER A 92 17.52 -15.03 -1.63
C SER A 92 17.52 -14.68 -3.12
N PRO A 93 18.65 -14.82 -3.83
CA PRO A 93 18.65 -14.76 -5.29
C PRO A 93 17.79 -15.89 -5.88
N SER A 94 16.72 -15.54 -6.57
CA SER A 94 15.85 -16.51 -7.24
C SER A 94 15.17 -15.88 -8.45
N LYS A 95 14.56 -16.72 -9.29
CA LYS A 95 13.75 -16.21 -10.41
C LYS A 95 12.58 -15.34 -9.91
N SER A 96 12.03 -15.68 -8.75
CA SER A 96 10.96 -14.92 -8.10
C SER A 96 11.43 -13.52 -7.70
N THR A 97 12.67 -13.40 -7.21
CA THR A 97 13.32 -12.11 -6.89
C THR A 97 13.49 -11.24 -8.14
N GLU A 98 14.02 -11.79 -9.24
CA GLU A 98 14.14 -11.07 -10.51
C GLU A 98 12.79 -10.56 -11.01
N VAL A 99 11.78 -11.43 -11.04
CA VAL A 99 10.42 -11.08 -11.47
C VAL A 99 9.86 -9.95 -10.63
N PHE A 100 9.98 -10.02 -9.31
CA PHE A 100 9.49 -8.95 -8.44
C PHE A 100 10.22 -7.62 -8.67
N ILE A 101 11.55 -7.63 -8.82
CA ILE A 101 12.33 -6.43 -9.10
C ILE A 101 11.97 -5.83 -10.47
N SER A 102 11.76 -6.66 -11.50
CA SER A 102 11.28 -6.18 -12.81
C SER A 102 9.93 -5.47 -12.72
N GLU A 103 9.02 -5.95 -11.86
CA GLU A 103 7.72 -5.29 -11.64
C GLU A 103 7.86 -3.96 -10.91
N LEU A 104 8.80 -3.86 -9.96
CA LEU A 104 9.14 -2.57 -9.33
C LEU A 104 9.71 -1.60 -10.38
N ALA A 105 10.54 -2.08 -11.30
CA ALA A 105 11.09 -1.28 -12.40
C ALA A 105 9.99 -0.80 -13.36
N TRP A 106 9.06 -1.66 -13.76
CA TRP A 106 7.88 -1.28 -14.55
C TRP A 106 7.08 -0.17 -13.87
N ARG A 107 6.84 -0.32 -12.58
CA ARG A 107 6.16 0.71 -11.80
C ARG A 107 6.93 2.03 -11.77
N GLY A 108 8.24 1.98 -11.58
CA GLY A 108 9.10 3.15 -11.65
C GLY A 108 9.03 3.85 -13.01
N PHE A 109 9.14 3.08 -14.09
CA PHE A 109 9.04 3.56 -15.47
C PHE A 109 7.74 4.32 -15.73
N PHE A 110 6.57 3.72 -15.44
CA PHE A 110 5.28 4.40 -15.69
C PHE A 110 5.06 5.61 -14.78
N THR A 111 5.55 5.57 -13.54
CA THR A 111 5.48 6.74 -12.64
C THR A 111 6.28 7.91 -13.20
N TRP A 112 7.43 7.64 -13.80
CA TRP A 112 8.26 8.66 -14.42
C TRP A 112 7.68 9.15 -15.75
N TYR A 113 7.13 8.24 -16.55
CA TYR A 113 6.58 8.54 -17.87
C TYR A 113 5.28 9.35 -17.84
N MET A 114 4.48 9.21 -16.78
CA MET A 114 3.17 9.88 -16.63
C MET A 114 3.23 11.21 -15.85
N GLN A 115 4.43 11.72 -15.55
CA GLN A 115 4.65 13.05 -14.95
C GLN A 115 5.03 14.06 -16.03
#